data_AF-A0A9D2SGC0-F1
#
_entry.id   AF-A0A9D2SGC0-F1
#
_cell.length_a   1.000
_cell.length_b   1.000
_cell.length_c   1.000
_cell.angle_alpha   90.00
_cell.angle_beta   90.00
_cell.angle_gamma   90.00
#
_symmetry.space_group_name_H-M   'P 1'
#
loop_
_entity.id
_entity.type
_entity.pdbx_description
1 polymer ?
#
loop_
_entity_poly.entity_id
_entity_poly.type
_entity_poly.pdbx_seq_one_letter_code
_entity_poly.pdbx_strand_id
1 'polypeptide(L)' 'MEYELMAKAYLEEVARLDRRIAQLRRQSRTHREGDLWPRIGRLLEIRDDLRVTAHVLQRRAARTP' A
#
# COMPACT_ATOMS: atom_id res chain seq x y z
N MET A 1 -15.44 -6.37 14.81
CA MET A 1 -14.53 -7.53 14.94
C MET A 1 -13.09 -7.07 14.72
N GLU A 2 -12.08 -7.63 15.40
CA GLU A 2 -10.67 -7.21 15.30
C GLU A 2 -10.15 -7.19 13.84
N TYR A 3 -10.54 -8.18 13.03
CA TYR A 3 -10.11 -8.29 11.63
C TYR A 3 -10.57 -7.14 10.73
N GLU A 4 -11.74 -6.56 10.98
CA GLU A 4 -12.25 -5.43 10.18
C GLU A 4 -11.45 -4.15 10.44
N LEU A 5 -11.10 -3.90 11.71
CA LEU A 5 -10.25 -2.77 12.10
C LEU A 5 -8.83 -2.94 11.54
N MET A 6 -8.27 -4.15 11.60
CA MET A 6 -6.96 -4.45 11.01
C MET A 6 -6.97 -4.27 9.49
N ALA A 7 -8.01 -4.74 8.80
CA ALA A 7 -8.15 -4.57 7.36
C ALA A 7 -8.21 -3.09 6.97
N LYS A 8 -8.98 -2.29 7.73
CA LYS A 8 -9.07 -0.85 7.53
C LYS A 8 -7.70 -0.17 7.72
N ALA A 9 -6.97 -0.53 8.77
CA ALA A 9 -5.63 0.02 9.02
C ALA A 9 -4.66 -0.28 7.86
N TYR A 10 -4.65 -1.50 7.33
CA TYR A 10 -3.82 -1.83 6.17
C TYR A 10 -4.23 -1.08 4.91
N LEU A 11 -5.54 -0.86 4.68
CA LEU A 11 -6.00 -0.05 3.55
C LEU A 11 -5.63 1.43 3.68
N GLU A 12 -5.61 1.97 4.90
CA GLU A 12 -5.13 3.33 5.15
C GLU A 12 -3.64 3.48 4.85
N GLU A 13 -2.82 2.48 5.21
CA GLU A 13 -1.39 2.44 4.85
C GLU A 13 -1.18 2.29 3.33
N VAL A 14 -1.97 1.46 2.66
CA VAL A 14 -1.97 1.38 1.18
C VAL A 14 -2.24 2.75 0.56
N ALA A 15 -3.21 3.50 1.06
CA ALA A 15 -3.52 4.84 0.56
C ALA A 15 -2.39 5.86 0.84
N ARG A 16 -1.63 5.69 1.93
CA ARG A 16 -0.41 6.48 2.20
C ARG A 16 0.71 6.13 1.21
N LEU A 17 0.93 4.85 0.96
CA LEU A 17 1.93 4.37 -0.01
C LEU A 17 1.61 4.83 -1.43
N ASP A 18 0.35 4.76 -1.87
CA ASP A 18 -0.06 5.22 -3.20
C ASP A 18 0.24 6.72 -3.40
N ARG A 19 -0.02 7.56 -2.38
CA ARG A 19 0.34 8.99 -2.41
C ARG A 19 1.85 9.20 -2.49
N ARG A 20 2.62 8.41 -1.74
CA ARG A 20 4.09 8.50 -1.74
C ARG A 20 4.70 8.05 -3.07
N ILE A 21 4.21 6.97 -3.65
CA ILE A 21 4.61 6.50 -4.99
C ILE A 21 4.29 7.56 -6.03
N ALA A 22 3.10 8.16 -5.98
CA ALA A 22 2.73 9.24 -6.91
C ALA A 22 3.67 10.47 -6.79
N GLN A 23 4.06 10.83 -5.56
CA GLN A 23 5.06 11.87 -5.32
C GLN A 23 6.42 11.51 -5.92
N LEU A 24 6.93 10.30 -5.66
CA LEU A 24 8.22 9.84 -6.19
C LEU A 24 8.22 9.79 -7.72
N ARG A 25 7.11 9.35 -8.34
CA ARG A 25 6.94 9.38 -9.80
C ARG A 25 6.92 10.79 -10.38
N ARG A 26 6.45 11.79 -9.62
CA ARG A 26 6.55 13.20 -10.03
C ARG A 26 8.00 13.69 -9.90
N GLN A 27 8.65 13.41 -8.78
CA GLN A 27 10.04 13.78 -8.54
C GLN A 27 10.99 13.17 -9.59
N SER A 28 10.84 11.88 -9.90
CA SER A 28 11.64 11.19 -10.94
C SER A 28 11.45 11.76 -12.34
N ARG A 29 10.30 12.40 -12.63
CA ARG A 29 10.05 13.06 -13.92
C ARG A 29 10.63 14.46 -13.96
N THR A 30 10.56 15.20 -12.84
CA THR A 30 11.00 16.60 -12.75
C THR A 30 12.50 16.72 -12.55
N HIS A 31 13.07 15.85 -11.73
CA HIS A 31 14.48 15.84 -11.42
C HIS A 31 15.08 14.57 -12.03
N ARG A 32 16.17 14.70 -12.80
CA ARG A 32 17.08 13.58 -13.13
C ARG A 32 17.84 13.12 -11.86
N GLU A 33 17.21 13.21 -10.70
CA GLU A 33 17.69 12.63 -9.45
C GLU A 33 17.86 11.13 -9.67
N GLY A 34 18.98 10.59 -9.16
CA GLY A 34 19.40 9.20 -9.35
C GLY A 34 18.24 8.21 -9.23
N ASP A 35 18.30 7.16 -10.04
CA ASP A 35 17.21 6.24 -10.31
C ASP A 35 16.31 5.96 -9.09
N LEU A 36 15.13 6.60 -9.05
CA LEU A 36 14.14 6.43 -7.99
C LEU A 36 13.29 5.17 -8.23
N TRP A 37 13.44 4.49 -9.38
CA TRP A 37 12.67 3.30 -9.73
C TRP A 37 12.85 2.14 -8.75
N PRO A 38 14.05 1.81 -8.24
CA PRO A 38 14.22 0.78 -7.22
C PRO A 38 13.48 1.10 -5.90
N ARG A 39 13.38 2.40 -5.54
CA ARG A 39 12.59 2.81 -4.37
C ARG A 39 11.09 2.70 -4.64
N ILE A 40 10.65 3.10 -5.82
CA ILE A 40 9.25 2.97 -6.24
C ILE A 40 8.85 1.49 -6.29
N GLY A 41 9.70 0.61 -6.83
CA GLY A 41 9.47 -0.84 -6.91
C GLY A 41 9.20 -1.47 -5.55
N ARG A 42 10.11 -1.23 -4.59
CA ARG A 42 9.92 -1.72 -3.21
C ARG A 42 8.64 -1.23 -2.54
N LEU A 43 8.23 0.01 -2.80
CA LEU A 43 6.97 0.53 -2.25
C LEU A 43 5.74 -0.12 -2.91
N LEU A 44 5.82 -0.49 -4.19
CA LEU A 44 4.76 -1.22 -4.88
C LEU A 44 4.59 -2.63 -4.32
N GLU A 45 5.70 -3.34 -4.07
CA GLU A 45 5.69 -4.68 -3.45
C GLU A 45 5.00 -4.63 -2.08
N ILE A 46 5.44 -3.74 -1.20
CA ILE A 46 4.83 -3.58 0.14
C ILE A 46 3.35 -3.22 0.03
N ARG A 47 2.98 -2.33 -0.89
CA ARG A 47 1.57 -1.95 -1.11
C ARG A 47 0.73 -3.17 -1.51
N ASP A 48 1.24 -4.01 -2.40
CA ASP A 48 0.51 -5.16 -2.90
C ASP A 48 0.34 -6.23 -1.81
N ASP A 49 1.37 -6.48 -1.00
CA ASP A 49 1.29 -7.37 0.17
C ASP A 49 0.25 -6.89 1.19
N LEU A 50 0.21 -5.58 1.47
CA LEU A 50 -0.78 -4.99 2.36
C LEU A 50 -2.21 -5.11 1.80
N ARG A 51 -2.39 -4.93 0.49
CA ARG A 51 -3.70 -5.11 -0.16
C ARG A 51 -4.19 -6.55 -0.07
N VAL A 52 -3.32 -7.53 -0.33
CA VAL A 52 -3.67 -8.96 -0.20
C VAL A 52 -4.03 -9.29 1.23
N THR A 53 -3.24 -8.82 2.20
CA THR A 53 -3.48 -9.06 3.62
C THR A 53 -4.81 -8.43 4.08
N ALA A 54 -5.07 -7.18 3.72
CA ALA A 54 -6.34 -6.52 4.02
C ALA A 54 -7.54 -7.29 3.44
N HIS A 55 -7.42 -7.77 2.19
CA HIS A 55 -8.47 -8.56 1.56
C HIS A 55 -8.75 -9.87 2.30
N VAL A 56 -7.70 -10.59 2.73
CA VAL A 56 -7.85 -11.81 3.54
C VAL A 56 -8.56 -11.51 4.87
N LEU A 57 -8.19 -10.41 5.53
CA LEU A 57 -8.82 -9.99 6.79
C LEU A 57 -10.30 -9.63 6.62
N GLN A 58 -10.66 -8.92 5.55
CA GLN A 58 -12.07 -8.64 5.21
C GLN A 58 -12.87 -9.93 5.03
N ARG A 59 -12.31 -10.92 4.34
CA ARG A 59 -12.96 -12.23 4.15
C ARG A 59 -13.13 -12.99 5.46
N ARG A 60 -12.19 -12.87 6.41
CA ARG A 60 -12.30 -13.47 7.74
C ARG A 60 -13.34 -12.77 8.61
N ALA A 61 -13.37 -11.44 8.56
CA ALA A 61 -14.39 -10.64 9.25
C ALA A 61 -15.79 -11.03 8.76
N ALA A 62 -15.99 -11.15 7.45
CA ALA A 62 -17.29 -11.54 6.87
C ALA A 62 -17.72 -12.99 7.21
N ARG A 63 -16.80 -13.84 7.67
CA ARG A 63 -17.06 -15.25 8.03
C ARG A 63 -17.26 -15.47 9.52
N THR A 64 -16.99 -14.46 10.35
CA THR A 64 -17.15 -14.58 11.79
C THR A 64 -18.35 -13.73 12.20
N PRO A 65 -19.43 -14.35 12.71
CA PRO A 65 -20.67 -13.67 13.05
C PRO A 65 -20.51 -12.66 14.20
#